data_AF-A0A3D5H945-F1
#
_entry.id   AF-A0A3D5H945-F1
#
_cell.length_a   1.000
_cell.length_b   1.000
_cell.length_c   1.000
_cell.angle_alpha   90.00
_cell.angle_beta   90.00
_cell.angle_gamma   90.00
#
_symmetry.space_group_name_H-M   'P 1'
#
loop_
_entity.id
_entity.type
_entity.pdbx_description
1 polymer ?
#
loop_
_entity_poly.entity_id
_entity_poly.type
_entity_poly.pdbx_seq_one_letter_code
_entity_poly.pdbx_strand_id
1 'polypeptide(L)'
;DTILNLGLNDVVAEGLVKKTSNPRFVYDSYRRFVQMYGDVVLGLKPVHKDEIDPFEIIIEQKKKEKGVHLDTDLTADDLKELVSRFKRAIKEKTGHDFPQEPMKQLWGAIGAVFGSWNNERAIAYRRMYDIPESWGTAVNIQSMVFGNMGEDSGTGVAFTRNAATGEDAFYGEYLMNAQGEDVVAGTRTPLPISKLAEADPKTYKQLDRFRTILEKHYRDMMDIEFTIQQGTLYMLQCRVGKRTAFAAIKIAVDMVG
;
A
#
# COMPACT_ATOMS: atom_id res chain seq x y z
N ASP A 1 -0.71 -9.86 4.20
CA ASP A 1 -1.15 -8.74 3.33
C ASP A 1 -1.41 -7.49 4.17
N THR A 2 -1.31 -6.32 3.55
CA THR A 2 -1.54 -5.03 4.22
C THR A 2 -2.98 -4.59 3.97
N ILE A 3 -3.67 -4.10 5.01
CA ILE A 3 -5.00 -3.50 4.90
C ILE A 3 -4.89 -2.04 5.31
N LEU A 4 -5.11 -1.13 4.37
CA LEU A 4 -5.13 0.31 4.65
C LEU A 4 -6.54 0.79 4.98
N ASN A 5 -6.64 1.98 5.57
CA ASN A 5 -7.89 2.69 5.81
C ASN A 5 -8.87 1.95 6.76
N LEU A 6 -8.37 1.04 7.60
CA LEU A 6 -9.17 0.34 8.61
C LEU A 6 -9.84 1.33 9.57
N GLY A 7 -11.12 1.10 9.83
CA GLY A 7 -11.98 1.99 10.61
C GLY A 7 -12.95 2.81 9.77
N LEU A 8 -12.82 2.82 8.44
CA LEU A 8 -13.81 3.43 7.56
C LEU A 8 -15.14 2.67 7.65
N ASN A 9 -16.22 3.44 7.78
CA ASN A 9 -17.59 3.00 7.70
C ASN A 9 -18.43 4.17 7.15
N ASP A 10 -19.75 3.97 6.99
CA ASP A 10 -20.60 4.99 6.34
C ASP A 10 -20.61 6.33 7.10
N VAL A 11 -20.63 6.28 8.44
CA VAL A 11 -20.62 7.47 9.30
C VAL A 11 -19.25 8.17 9.28
N VAL A 12 -18.17 7.40 9.37
CA VAL A 12 -16.79 7.93 9.35
C VAL A 12 -16.48 8.54 7.99
N ALA A 13 -16.93 7.92 6.89
CA ALA A 13 -16.78 8.47 5.55
C ALA A 13 -17.46 9.85 5.46
N GLU A 14 -18.72 9.97 5.86
CA GLU A 14 -19.41 11.27 5.87
C GLU A 14 -18.69 12.32 6.73
N GLY A 15 -18.19 11.92 7.91
CA GLY A 15 -17.40 12.79 8.78
C GLY A 15 -16.09 13.25 8.13
N LEU A 16 -15.39 12.36 7.43
CA LEU A 16 -14.16 12.68 6.70
C LEU A 16 -14.44 13.61 5.52
N VAL A 17 -15.55 13.42 4.79
CA VAL A 17 -15.93 14.34 3.70
C VAL A 17 -16.08 15.76 4.24
N LYS A 18 -16.76 15.93 5.38
CA LYS A 18 -16.92 17.24 6.02
C LYS A 18 -15.59 17.85 6.48
N LYS A 19 -14.65 17.02 6.92
CA LYS A 19 -13.35 17.47 7.43
C LYS A 19 -12.38 17.85 6.31
N THR A 20 -12.38 17.13 5.20
CA THR A 20 -11.40 17.29 4.11
C THR A 20 -11.92 18.13 2.95
N SER A 21 -13.25 18.31 2.85
CA SER A 21 -13.91 18.88 1.66
C SER A 21 -13.53 18.15 0.36
N ASN A 22 -13.10 16.89 0.47
CA ASN A 22 -12.64 16.08 -0.65
C ASN A 22 -13.40 14.73 -0.67
N PRO A 23 -14.66 14.73 -1.15
CA PRO A 23 -15.49 13.53 -1.16
C PRO A 23 -14.89 12.42 -2.03
N ARG A 24 -14.21 12.79 -3.12
CA ARG A 24 -13.54 11.84 -4.01
C ARG A 24 -12.47 11.04 -3.29
N PHE A 25 -11.55 11.69 -2.57
CA PHE A 25 -10.53 11.02 -1.74
C PHE A 25 -11.15 10.05 -0.74
N VAL A 26 -12.21 10.47 -0.05
CA VAL A 26 -12.82 9.67 1.00
C VAL A 26 -13.47 8.41 0.44
N TYR A 27 -14.27 8.54 -0.62
CA TYR A 27 -14.93 7.39 -1.23
C TYR A 27 -13.97 6.50 -2.03
N ASP A 28 -12.86 7.06 -2.56
CA ASP A 28 -11.77 6.24 -3.11
C ASP A 28 -11.09 5.40 -2.02
N SER A 29 -10.76 6.03 -0.88
CA SER A 29 -10.17 5.32 0.26
C SER A 29 -11.13 4.27 0.84
N TYR A 30 -12.43 4.56 0.83
CA TYR A 30 -13.45 3.64 1.32
C TYR A 30 -13.68 2.46 0.39
N ARG A 31 -13.78 2.67 -0.94
CA ARG A 31 -13.91 1.53 -1.87
C ARG A 31 -12.68 0.63 -1.82
N ARG A 32 -11.47 1.21 -1.71
CA ARG A 32 -10.22 0.46 -1.51
C ARG A 32 -10.26 -0.35 -0.23
N PHE A 33 -10.71 0.25 0.88
CA PHE A 33 -10.85 -0.47 2.15
C PHE A 33 -11.80 -1.66 2.03
N VAL A 34 -12.97 -1.46 1.42
CA VAL A 34 -13.95 -2.54 1.25
C VAL A 34 -13.39 -3.66 0.38
N GLN A 35 -12.68 -3.33 -0.70
CA GLN A 35 -11.97 -4.30 -1.55
C GLN A 35 -10.91 -5.08 -0.78
N MET A 36 -9.92 -4.40 -0.17
CA MET A 36 -8.83 -5.04 0.58
C MET A 36 -9.35 -5.91 1.73
N TYR A 37 -10.31 -5.41 2.50
CA TYR A 37 -10.87 -6.16 3.62
C TYR A 37 -11.74 -7.33 3.13
N GLY A 38 -12.48 -7.13 2.03
CA GLY A 38 -13.26 -8.17 1.38
C GLY A 38 -12.40 -9.33 0.89
N ASP A 39 -11.27 -9.03 0.24
CA ASP A 39 -10.26 -10.02 -0.18
C ASP A 39 -9.60 -10.68 1.04
N VAL A 40 -8.88 -9.90 1.84
CA VAL A 40 -7.93 -10.42 2.83
C VAL A 40 -8.64 -11.06 4.02
N VAL A 41 -9.74 -10.46 4.49
CA VAL A 41 -10.41 -10.87 5.74
C VAL A 41 -11.65 -11.72 5.46
N LEU A 42 -12.44 -11.37 4.45
CA LEU A 42 -13.69 -12.07 4.13
C LEU A 42 -13.52 -13.12 3.02
N GLY A 43 -12.33 -13.23 2.43
CA GLY A 43 -11.98 -14.28 1.48
C GLY A 43 -12.60 -14.11 0.09
N LEU A 44 -13.11 -12.92 -0.26
CA LEU A 44 -13.61 -12.62 -1.59
C LEU A 44 -12.44 -12.29 -2.53
N LYS A 45 -11.76 -13.31 -3.01
CA LYS A 45 -10.59 -13.18 -3.88
C LYS A 45 -10.54 -14.29 -4.94
N PRO A 46 -9.78 -14.10 -6.03
CA PRO A 46 -9.48 -15.17 -6.97
C PRO A 46 -8.89 -16.39 -6.26
N VAL A 47 -9.47 -17.57 -6.49
CA VAL A 47 -8.95 -18.85 -5.99
C VAL A 47 -7.87 -19.38 -6.94
N HIS A 48 -8.08 -19.17 -8.24
CA HIS A 48 -7.17 -19.59 -9.29
C HIS A 48 -6.56 -18.38 -10.01
N LYS A 49 -5.38 -18.56 -10.63
CA LYS A 49 -4.62 -17.47 -11.27
C LYS A 49 -5.29 -16.92 -12.53
N ASP A 50 -6.18 -17.69 -13.13
CA ASP A 50 -6.97 -17.37 -14.31
C ASP A 50 -8.30 -16.66 -13.98
N GLU A 51 -8.67 -16.61 -12.70
CA GLU A 51 -9.83 -15.87 -12.25
C GLU A 51 -9.52 -14.38 -12.12
N ILE A 52 -10.46 -13.55 -12.59
CA ILE A 52 -10.40 -12.10 -12.45
C ILE A 52 -10.92 -11.74 -11.06
N ASP A 53 -10.25 -10.78 -10.40
CA ASP A 53 -10.72 -10.22 -9.14
C ASP A 53 -12.19 -9.76 -9.24
N PRO A 54 -13.10 -10.27 -8.40
CA PRO A 54 -14.50 -9.85 -8.37
C PRO A 54 -14.71 -8.34 -8.25
N PHE A 55 -13.83 -7.64 -7.54
CA PHE A 55 -13.90 -6.19 -7.38
C PHE A 55 -13.49 -5.45 -8.66
N GLU A 56 -12.46 -5.94 -9.37
CA GLU A 56 -12.04 -5.39 -10.67
C GLU A 56 -13.12 -5.53 -11.73
N ILE A 57 -13.85 -6.67 -11.74
CA ILE A 57 -15.01 -6.84 -12.64
C ILE A 57 -16.05 -5.73 -12.41
N ILE A 58 -16.32 -5.39 -11.14
CA ILE A 58 -17.29 -4.36 -10.77
C ILE A 58 -16.79 -2.95 -11.14
N ILE A 59 -15.49 -2.67 -10.95
CA ILE A 59 -14.86 -1.39 -11.36
C ILE A 59 -14.95 -1.24 -12.89
N GLU A 60 -14.55 -2.26 -13.65
CA GLU A 60 -14.60 -2.23 -15.11
C GLU A 60 -16.01 -2.03 -15.66
N GLN A 61 -17.02 -2.67 -15.04
CA GLN A 61 -18.42 -2.41 -15.38
C GLN A 61 -18.80 -0.96 -15.15
N LYS A 62 -18.44 -0.39 -13.99
CA LYS A 62 -18.73 1.01 -13.66
C LYS A 62 -18.03 1.99 -14.62
N LYS A 63 -16.79 1.71 -15.01
CA LYS A 63 -16.06 2.50 -16.01
C LYS A 63 -16.74 2.47 -17.37
N LYS A 64 -17.18 1.29 -17.83
CA LYS A 64 -17.95 1.14 -19.07
C LYS A 64 -19.28 1.90 -19.04
N GLU A 65 -20.02 1.84 -17.93
CA GLU A 65 -21.27 2.60 -17.74
C GLU A 65 -21.06 4.12 -17.85
N LYS A 66 -19.87 4.61 -17.48
CA LYS A 66 -19.52 6.04 -17.53
C LYS A 66 -18.74 6.45 -18.77
N GLY A 67 -18.34 5.50 -19.61
CA GLY A 67 -17.51 5.77 -20.79
C GLY A 67 -16.12 6.33 -20.43
N VAL A 68 -15.58 5.97 -19.27
CA VAL A 68 -14.24 6.37 -18.83
C VAL A 68 -13.26 5.20 -18.93
N HIS A 69 -11.95 5.49 -18.99
CA HIS A 69 -10.91 4.48 -19.12
C HIS A 69 -10.09 4.29 -17.83
N LEU A 70 -9.86 5.37 -17.08
CA LEU A 70 -9.06 5.33 -15.86
C LEU A 70 -9.95 5.40 -14.62
N ASP A 71 -9.55 4.71 -13.56
CA ASP A 71 -10.21 4.78 -12.26
C ASP A 71 -10.22 6.22 -11.71
N THR A 72 -9.19 6.99 -12.06
CA THR A 72 -9.06 8.40 -11.67
C THR A 72 -10.15 9.29 -12.23
N ASP A 73 -10.79 8.88 -13.32
CA ASP A 73 -11.83 9.63 -14.01
C ASP A 73 -13.22 9.41 -13.37
N LEU A 74 -13.34 8.46 -12.43
CA LEU A 74 -14.58 8.24 -11.68
C LEU A 74 -14.83 9.37 -10.69
N THR A 75 -16.08 9.85 -10.67
CA THR A 75 -16.51 10.92 -9.77
C THR A 75 -16.69 10.41 -8.34
N ALA A 76 -16.82 11.32 -7.37
CA ALA A 76 -17.09 10.96 -5.98
C ALA A 76 -18.39 10.14 -5.81
N ASP A 77 -19.43 10.46 -6.58
CA ASP A 77 -20.70 9.71 -6.54
C ASP A 77 -20.54 8.31 -7.13
N ASP A 78 -19.70 8.16 -8.17
CA ASP A 78 -19.41 6.86 -8.76
C ASP A 78 -18.63 5.96 -7.78
N LEU A 79 -17.67 6.53 -7.07
CA LEU A 79 -16.91 5.84 -6.03
C LEU A 79 -17.81 5.46 -4.84
N LYS A 80 -18.74 6.34 -4.44
CA LYS A 80 -19.73 6.04 -3.42
C LYS A 80 -20.65 4.89 -3.83
N GLU A 81 -21.03 4.83 -5.11
CA GLU A 81 -21.80 3.71 -5.64
C GLU A 81 -20.99 2.42 -5.65
N LEU A 82 -19.70 2.48 -6.01
CA LEU A 82 -18.80 1.32 -5.97
C LEU A 82 -18.68 0.73 -4.56
N VAL A 83 -18.59 1.56 -3.51
CA VAL A 83 -18.64 1.08 -2.11
C VAL A 83 -19.88 0.22 -1.88
N SER A 84 -21.04 0.68 -2.34
CA SER A 84 -22.31 -0.06 -2.18
C SER A 84 -22.31 -1.36 -2.97
N ARG A 85 -21.83 -1.34 -4.22
CA ARG A 85 -21.72 -2.53 -5.08
C ARG A 85 -20.75 -3.57 -4.49
N PHE A 86 -19.63 -3.12 -3.92
CA PHE A 86 -18.63 -3.99 -3.29
C PHE A 86 -19.19 -4.67 -2.04
N LYS A 87 -19.84 -3.92 -1.14
CA LYS A 87 -20.49 -4.50 0.04
C LYS A 87 -21.54 -5.54 -0.33
N ARG A 88 -22.32 -5.28 -1.38
CA ARG A 88 -23.31 -6.24 -1.91
C ARG A 88 -22.62 -7.50 -2.44
N ALA A 89 -21.56 -7.35 -3.24
CA ALA A 89 -20.81 -8.50 -3.75
C ALA A 89 -20.21 -9.35 -2.63
N ILE A 90 -19.66 -8.72 -1.58
CA ILE A 90 -19.20 -9.40 -0.36
C ILE A 90 -20.35 -10.20 0.26
N LYS A 91 -21.52 -9.59 0.46
CA LYS A 91 -22.67 -10.27 1.06
C LYS A 91 -23.17 -11.44 0.23
N GLU A 92 -23.28 -11.27 -1.09
CA GLU A 92 -23.76 -12.30 -2.01
C GLU A 92 -22.80 -13.49 -2.10
N LYS A 93 -21.49 -13.25 -2.07
CA LYS A 93 -20.47 -14.29 -2.29
C LYS A 93 -19.99 -14.97 -1.01
N THR A 94 -19.96 -14.24 0.11
CA THR A 94 -19.43 -14.74 1.39
C THR A 94 -20.54 -15.01 2.42
N GLY A 95 -21.75 -14.49 2.20
CA GLY A 95 -22.84 -14.52 3.18
C GLY A 95 -22.68 -13.52 4.34
N HIS A 96 -21.54 -12.84 4.45
CA HIS A 96 -21.24 -11.90 5.52
C HIS A 96 -21.48 -10.45 5.08
N ASP A 97 -22.05 -9.65 5.99
CA ASP A 97 -22.11 -8.21 5.77
C ASP A 97 -20.75 -7.57 6.02
N PHE A 98 -20.45 -6.49 5.29
CA PHE A 98 -19.25 -5.72 5.57
C PHE A 98 -19.35 -5.08 6.97
N PRO A 99 -18.42 -5.36 7.89
CA PRO A 99 -18.50 -4.89 9.26
C PRO A 99 -18.43 -3.36 9.30
N GLN A 100 -19.43 -2.70 9.89
CA GLN A 100 -19.45 -1.25 10.07
C GLN A 100 -18.75 -0.79 11.36
N GLU A 101 -18.60 -1.67 12.34
CA GLU A 101 -17.94 -1.36 13.61
C GLU A 101 -16.41 -1.45 13.48
N PRO A 102 -15.64 -0.36 13.72
CA PRO A 102 -14.19 -0.35 13.57
C PRO A 102 -13.46 -1.42 14.40
N MET A 103 -13.96 -1.72 15.60
CA MET A 103 -13.35 -2.74 16.45
C MET A 103 -13.57 -4.16 15.90
N LYS A 104 -14.71 -4.43 15.25
CA LYS A 104 -14.93 -5.72 14.57
C LYS A 104 -14.02 -5.84 13.34
N GLN A 105 -13.86 -4.74 12.60
CA GLN A 105 -12.89 -4.69 11.49
C GLN A 105 -11.47 -4.99 11.98
N LEU A 106 -11.04 -4.35 13.07
CA LEU A 106 -9.70 -4.53 13.63
C LEU A 106 -9.44 -5.98 14.02
N TRP A 107 -10.34 -6.60 14.79
CA TRP A 107 -10.20 -7.99 15.20
C TRP A 107 -10.26 -8.97 14.04
N GLY A 108 -11.11 -8.70 13.03
CA GLY A 108 -11.14 -9.47 11.79
C GLY A 108 -9.81 -9.42 11.06
N ALA A 109 -9.22 -8.23 10.90
CA ALA A 109 -7.92 -8.05 10.26
C ALA A 109 -6.78 -8.75 11.03
N ILE A 110 -6.75 -8.64 12.37
CA ILE A 110 -5.77 -9.36 13.21
C ILE A 110 -5.90 -10.88 13.00
N GLY A 111 -7.13 -11.40 13.03
CA GLY A 111 -7.40 -12.82 12.79
C GLY A 111 -6.95 -13.29 11.41
N ALA A 112 -7.20 -12.47 10.38
CA ALA A 112 -6.79 -12.76 9.01
C ALA A 112 -5.25 -12.81 8.88
N VAL A 113 -4.52 -11.89 9.52
CA VAL A 113 -3.04 -11.91 9.50
C VAL A 113 -2.51 -13.19 10.15
N PHE A 114 -3.01 -13.57 11.33
CA PHE A 114 -2.58 -14.83 11.96
C PHE A 114 -2.98 -16.05 11.13
N GLY A 115 -4.18 -16.07 10.55
CA GLY A 115 -4.61 -17.13 9.63
C GLY A 115 -3.71 -17.24 8.40
N SER A 116 -3.23 -16.11 7.87
CA SER A 116 -2.35 -16.08 6.71
C SER A 116 -0.99 -16.74 6.94
N TRP A 117 -0.52 -16.84 8.20
CA TRP A 117 0.71 -17.57 8.53
C TRP A 117 0.61 -19.05 8.17
N ASN A 118 -0.60 -19.63 8.21
CA ASN A 118 -0.81 -21.06 7.95
C ASN A 118 -1.36 -21.35 6.56
N ASN A 119 -1.36 -20.39 5.64
CA ASN A 119 -1.76 -20.67 4.26
C ASN A 119 -0.67 -21.47 3.50
N GLU A 120 -1.08 -22.18 2.44
CA GLU A 120 -0.19 -23.06 1.67
C GLU A 120 1.02 -22.32 1.09
N ARG A 121 0.82 -21.09 0.62
CA ARG A 121 1.88 -20.24 0.07
C ARG A 121 2.94 -19.90 1.13
N ALA A 122 2.52 -19.57 2.34
CA ALA A 122 3.39 -19.24 3.46
C ALA A 122 4.14 -20.48 3.95
N ILE A 123 3.46 -21.64 4.04
CA ILE A 123 4.11 -22.92 4.38
C ILE A 123 5.19 -23.27 3.36
N ALA A 124 4.89 -23.16 2.06
CA ALA A 124 5.85 -23.42 1.00
C ALA A 124 7.04 -22.44 1.04
N TYR A 125 6.75 -21.14 1.26
CA TYR A 125 7.79 -20.11 1.40
C TYR A 125 8.72 -20.41 2.58
N ARG A 126 8.18 -20.76 3.75
CA ARG A 126 8.97 -21.11 4.93
C ARG A 126 9.88 -22.31 4.68
N ARG A 127 9.40 -23.35 4.01
CA ARG A 127 10.20 -24.53 3.64
C ARG A 127 11.33 -24.19 2.68
N MET A 128 11.11 -23.25 1.75
CA MET A 128 12.12 -22.83 0.78
C MET A 128 13.25 -22.00 1.39
N TYR A 129 12.95 -21.24 2.43
CA TYR A 129 13.89 -20.31 3.08
C TYR A 129 14.26 -20.72 4.52
N ASP A 130 13.99 -21.97 4.90
CA ASP A 130 14.28 -22.53 6.22
C ASP A 130 13.78 -21.69 7.41
N ILE A 131 12.59 -21.08 7.27
CA ILE A 131 11.98 -20.26 8.32
C ILE A 131 11.17 -21.16 9.26
N PRO A 132 11.46 -21.18 10.58
CA PRO A 132 10.73 -22.02 11.53
C PRO A 132 9.25 -21.65 11.62
N GLU A 133 8.39 -22.66 11.61
CA GLU A 133 6.93 -22.47 11.79
C GLU A 133 6.58 -21.83 13.13
N SER A 134 7.36 -22.15 14.17
CA SER A 134 7.17 -21.71 15.55
C SER A 134 7.34 -20.21 15.78
N TRP A 135 7.89 -19.47 14.82
CA TRP A 135 8.07 -18.02 14.95
C TRP A 135 6.76 -17.24 14.90
N GLY A 136 5.77 -17.73 14.14
CA GLY A 136 4.54 -16.98 13.90
C GLY A 136 4.75 -15.72 13.07
N THR A 137 3.75 -14.84 13.10
CA THR A 137 3.80 -13.50 12.50
C THR A 137 3.30 -12.46 13.50
N ALA A 138 3.83 -11.25 13.47
CA ALA A 138 3.31 -10.12 14.22
C ALA A 138 2.20 -9.41 13.45
N VAL A 139 1.45 -8.54 14.14
CA VAL A 139 0.50 -7.60 13.55
C VAL A 139 0.89 -6.18 13.95
N ASN A 140 1.17 -5.33 12.96
CA ASN A 140 1.48 -3.93 13.18
C ASN A 140 0.21 -3.09 12.93
N ILE A 141 -0.27 -2.39 13.97
CA ILE A 141 -1.40 -1.47 13.86
C ILE A 141 -0.83 -0.05 13.91
N GLN A 142 -0.99 0.69 12.82
CA GLN A 142 -0.39 2.02 12.64
C GLN A 142 -1.48 3.05 12.30
N SER A 143 -1.29 4.28 12.78
CA SER A 143 -2.14 5.40 12.34
C SER A 143 -1.94 5.65 10.85
N MET A 144 -3.05 5.86 10.14
CA MET A 144 -3.00 6.16 8.71
C MET A 144 -2.39 7.53 8.42
N VAL A 145 -1.64 7.56 7.32
CA VAL A 145 -1.27 8.76 6.56
C VAL A 145 -1.61 8.52 5.08
N PHE A 146 -1.99 9.57 4.37
CA PHE A 146 -2.63 9.46 3.07
C PHE A 146 -1.82 10.17 1.98
N GLY A 147 -1.27 9.40 1.05
CA GLY A 147 -0.61 9.93 -0.16
C GLY A 147 -1.58 10.36 -1.27
N ASN A 148 -2.88 10.13 -1.10
CA ASN A 148 -3.95 10.37 -2.09
C ASN A 148 -4.90 11.52 -1.71
N MET A 149 -4.43 12.48 -0.89
CA MET A 149 -5.24 13.65 -0.49
C MET A 149 -5.21 14.82 -1.48
N GLY A 150 -4.47 14.70 -2.59
CA GLY A 150 -4.31 15.76 -3.58
C GLY A 150 -2.91 15.78 -4.19
N GLU A 151 -2.62 16.84 -4.94
CA GLU A 151 -1.37 17.01 -5.69
C GLU A 151 -0.14 17.30 -4.81
N ASP A 152 -0.35 17.67 -3.55
CA ASP A 152 0.70 17.88 -2.55
C ASP A 152 0.94 16.65 -1.66
N SER A 153 0.39 15.50 -2.06
CA SER A 153 0.47 14.23 -1.36
C SER A 153 0.97 13.14 -2.31
N GLY A 154 1.64 12.12 -1.77
CA GLY A 154 2.19 11.02 -2.57
C GLY A 154 2.73 9.89 -1.71
N THR A 155 3.19 8.83 -2.35
CA THR A 155 3.80 7.66 -1.69
C THR A 155 4.97 7.16 -2.52
N GLY A 156 5.92 6.49 -1.89
CA GLY A 156 7.04 5.91 -2.62
C GLY A 156 7.80 4.85 -1.84
N VAL A 157 8.63 4.13 -2.60
CA VAL A 157 9.55 3.11 -2.10
C VAL A 157 10.93 3.45 -2.64
N ALA A 158 11.94 3.40 -1.79
CA ALA A 158 13.31 3.70 -2.19
C ALA A 158 14.33 2.82 -1.48
N PHE A 159 15.44 2.59 -2.15
CA PHE A 159 16.65 1.98 -1.63
C PHE A 159 17.70 3.05 -1.44
N THR A 160 18.40 3.03 -0.32
CA THR A 160 19.44 4.01 -0.02
C THR A 160 20.67 3.88 -0.93
N ARG A 161 20.82 2.75 -1.64
CA ARG A 161 21.77 2.55 -2.75
C ARG A 161 21.09 1.74 -3.84
N ASN A 162 21.67 1.68 -5.03
CA ASN A 162 21.11 0.88 -6.12
C ASN A 162 21.17 -0.62 -5.77
N ALA A 163 20.01 -1.26 -5.62
CA ALA A 163 19.92 -2.68 -5.23
C ALA A 163 20.42 -3.67 -6.31
N ALA A 164 20.56 -3.22 -7.56
CA ALA A 164 21.06 -4.02 -8.68
C ALA A 164 22.57 -3.88 -8.87
N THR A 165 23.10 -2.65 -8.84
CA THR A 165 24.52 -2.36 -9.13
C THR A 165 25.37 -2.13 -7.87
N GLY A 166 24.76 -1.76 -6.74
CA GLY A 166 25.46 -1.37 -5.52
C GLY A 166 26.04 0.04 -5.54
N GLU A 167 25.79 0.83 -6.60
CA GLU A 167 26.17 2.23 -6.66
C GLU A 167 25.52 3.04 -5.53
N ASP A 168 26.29 3.96 -4.94
CA ASP A 168 25.83 4.91 -3.93
C ASP A 168 24.96 6.01 -4.56
N ALA A 169 23.79 5.59 -5.06
CA ALA A 169 22.78 6.43 -5.68
C ALA A 169 21.43 6.17 -5.04
N PHE A 170 20.71 7.24 -4.70
CA PHE A 170 19.37 7.11 -4.15
C PHE A 170 18.41 6.61 -5.23
N TYR A 171 17.93 5.38 -5.08
CA TYR A 171 17.24 4.64 -6.13
C TYR A 171 15.85 4.27 -5.66
N GLY A 172 14.83 4.48 -6.47
CA GLY A 172 13.45 4.19 -6.06
C GLY A 172 12.44 4.88 -6.93
N GLU A 173 11.18 4.72 -6.56
CA GLU A 173 10.04 5.21 -7.32
C GLU A 173 8.97 5.80 -6.40
N TYR A 174 8.22 6.77 -6.92
CA TYR A 174 7.12 7.40 -6.21
C TYR A 174 5.96 7.75 -7.15
N LEU A 175 4.79 7.93 -6.55
CA LEU A 175 3.57 8.42 -7.22
C LEU A 175 2.95 9.54 -6.39
N MET A 176 2.60 10.63 -7.06
CA MET A 176 1.78 11.70 -6.48
C MET A 176 0.29 11.33 -6.55
N ASN A 177 -0.46 11.77 -5.55
CA ASN A 177 -1.89 11.56 -5.39
C ASN A 177 -2.25 10.06 -5.50
N ALA A 178 -1.61 9.23 -4.67
CA ALA A 178 -1.66 7.77 -4.74
C ALA A 178 -1.52 7.12 -3.34
N GLN A 179 -1.94 5.86 -3.19
CA GLN A 179 -1.61 5.03 -2.03
C GLN A 179 -0.53 3.99 -2.39
N GLY A 180 0.14 3.40 -1.39
CA GLY A 180 1.26 2.46 -1.59
C GLY A 180 0.94 1.32 -2.55
N GLU A 181 -0.31 0.85 -2.55
CA GLU A 181 -0.83 -0.16 -3.47
C GLU A 181 -0.65 0.23 -4.95
N ASP A 182 -0.85 1.50 -5.31
CA ASP A 182 -0.75 1.96 -6.70
C ASP A 182 0.69 1.89 -7.23
N VAL A 183 1.68 2.01 -6.34
CA VAL A 183 3.10 1.87 -6.69
C VAL A 183 3.43 0.41 -7.03
N VAL A 184 2.75 -0.55 -6.39
CA VAL A 184 2.99 -1.99 -6.58
C VAL A 184 2.14 -2.57 -7.70
N ALA A 185 0.91 -2.08 -7.89
CA ALA A 185 -0.05 -2.60 -8.85
C ALA A 185 0.32 -2.33 -10.31
N GLY A 186 1.16 -1.33 -10.58
CA GLY A 186 1.62 -0.99 -11.94
C GLY A 186 0.53 -0.39 -12.84
N THR A 187 -0.63 -0.01 -12.29
CA THR A 187 -1.71 0.66 -13.03
C THR A 187 -1.33 2.09 -13.45
N ARG A 188 -0.44 2.72 -12.69
CA ARG A 188 0.18 4.02 -13.02
C ARG A 188 1.68 3.82 -13.10
N THR A 189 2.32 4.43 -14.10
CA THR A 189 3.77 4.43 -14.24
C THR A 189 4.41 5.26 -13.12
N PRO A 190 5.17 4.66 -12.19
CA PRO A 190 5.86 5.40 -11.14
C PRO A 190 6.95 6.31 -11.72
N LEU A 191 7.26 7.39 -11.00
CA LEU A 191 8.36 8.28 -11.35
C LEU A 191 9.60 7.91 -10.54
N PRO A 192 10.81 7.97 -11.13
CA PRO A 192 12.04 7.79 -10.37
C PRO A 192 12.15 8.80 -9.23
N ILE A 193 12.65 8.39 -8.07
CA ILE A 193 12.76 9.23 -6.87
C ILE A 193 13.59 10.50 -7.11
N SER A 194 14.54 10.47 -8.05
CA SER A 194 15.32 11.63 -8.47
C SER A 194 14.44 12.77 -9.01
N LYS A 195 13.28 12.47 -9.61
CA LYS A 195 12.32 13.49 -10.06
C LYS A 195 11.62 14.22 -8.93
N LEU A 196 11.59 13.65 -7.72
CA LEU A 196 11.06 14.35 -6.55
C LEU A 196 11.94 15.55 -6.17
N ALA A 197 13.24 15.52 -6.49
CA ALA A 197 14.14 16.66 -6.26
C ALA A 197 13.74 17.91 -7.05
N GLU A 198 13.10 17.73 -8.21
CA GLU A 198 12.56 18.81 -9.05
C GLU A 198 11.16 19.24 -8.56
N ALA A 199 10.28 18.27 -8.26
CA ALA A 199 8.87 18.52 -7.92
C ALA A 199 8.66 19.03 -6.48
N ASP A 200 9.36 18.45 -5.49
CA ASP A 200 9.35 18.88 -4.10
C ASP A 200 10.76 18.77 -3.50
N PRO A 201 11.61 19.79 -3.75
CA PRO A 201 12.99 19.81 -3.27
C PRO A 201 13.11 19.73 -1.75
N LYS A 202 12.09 20.19 -1.01
CA LYS A 202 12.10 20.19 0.46
C LYS A 202 11.94 18.76 0.97
N THR A 203 10.95 18.03 0.47
CA THR A 203 10.72 16.64 0.86
C THR A 203 11.85 15.73 0.41
N TYR A 204 12.38 15.92 -0.81
CA TYR A 204 13.54 15.15 -1.29
C TYR A 204 14.76 15.32 -0.37
N LYS A 205 15.07 16.55 0.05
CA LYS A 205 16.17 16.80 1.02
C LYS A 205 15.93 16.13 2.37
N GLN A 206 14.68 16.05 2.84
CA GLN A 206 14.35 15.34 4.07
C GLN A 206 14.53 13.82 3.92
N LEU A 207 14.11 13.25 2.78
CA LEU A 207 14.32 11.84 2.47
C LEU A 207 15.81 11.48 2.38
N ASP A 208 16.62 12.28 1.70
CA ASP A 208 18.07 12.04 1.58
C ASP A 208 18.79 12.17 2.94
N ARG A 209 18.30 13.05 3.82
CA ARG A 209 18.73 13.08 5.22
C ARG A 209 18.37 11.77 5.94
N PHE A 210 17.14 11.26 5.79
CA PHE A 210 16.73 10.00 6.41
C PHE A 210 17.50 8.79 5.87
N ARG A 211 17.75 8.75 4.56
CA ARG A 211 18.66 7.80 3.90
C ARG A 211 19.99 7.71 4.65
N THR A 212 20.63 8.86 4.88
CA THR A 212 21.92 8.93 5.58
C THR A 212 21.83 8.46 7.04
N ILE A 213 20.77 8.88 7.76
CA ILE A 213 20.56 8.47 9.16
C ILE A 213 20.38 6.96 9.27
N LEU A 214 19.56 6.37 8.39
CA LEU A 214 19.23 4.96 8.41
C LEU A 214 20.44 4.10 8.02
N GLU A 215 21.19 4.45 6.97
CA GLU A 215 22.42 3.73 6.62
C GLU A 215 23.43 3.77 7.76
N LYS A 216 23.63 4.94 8.39
CA LYS A 216 24.57 5.06 9.51
C LYS A 216 24.13 4.26 10.74
N HIS A 217 22.83 4.24 11.02
CA HIS A 217 22.28 3.56 12.20
C HIS A 217 22.33 2.04 12.03
N TYR A 218 21.84 1.52 10.92
CA TYR A 218 21.77 0.08 10.64
C TYR A 218 23.06 -0.49 10.06
N ARG A 219 23.98 0.37 9.62
CA ARG A 219 25.25 0.02 8.98
C ARG A 219 25.08 -0.87 7.74
N ASP A 220 24.02 -0.61 6.99
CA ASP A 220 23.68 -1.34 5.79
C ASP A 220 22.82 -0.49 4.85
N MET A 221 22.69 -0.90 3.59
CA MET A 221 21.73 -0.35 2.64
C MET A 221 20.31 -0.70 3.06
N MET A 222 19.44 0.31 3.05
CA MET A 222 18.07 0.21 3.54
C MET A 222 17.06 0.33 2.39
N ASP A 223 16.05 -0.51 2.45
CA ASP A 223 14.79 -0.40 1.70
C ASP A 223 13.78 0.34 2.58
N ILE A 224 13.24 1.45 2.09
CA ILE A 224 12.40 2.39 2.81
C ILE A 224 11.09 2.63 2.08
N GLU A 225 10.00 2.70 2.86
CA GLU A 225 8.68 3.11 2.38
C GLU A 225 8.29 4.42 3.07
N PHE A 226 7.73 5.35 2.30
CA PHE A 226 7.36 6.66 2.81
C PHE A 226 6.06 7.16 2.18
N THR A 227 5.42 8.10 2.87
CA THR A 227 4.24 8.82 2.39
C THR A 227 4.40 10.31 2.66
N ILE A 228 3.95 11.11 1.71
CA ILE A 228 3.83 12.56 1.81
C ILE A 228 2.34 12.85 1.94
N GLN A 229 1.93 13.45 3.05
CA GLN A 229 0.56 13.91 3.23
C GLN A 229 0.59 15.43 3.37
N GLN A 230 0.05 16.13 2.38
CA GLN A 230 -0.05 17.59 2.35
C GLN A 230 1.29 18.28 2.67
N GLY A 231 2.34 17.90 1.92
CA GLY A 231 3.70 18.41 2.08
C GLY A 231 4.43 17.97 3.36
N THR A 232 3.87 17.05 4.15
CA THR A 232 4.52 16.47 5.33
C THR A 232 4.98 15.05 5.04
N LEU A 233 6.27 14.79 5.23
CA LEU A 233 6.89 13.48 5.02
C LEU A 233 6.72 12.58 6.25
N TYR A 234 6.31 11.32 6.01
CA TYR A 234 6.20 10.26 6.98
C TYR A 234 7.00 9.03 6.51
N MET A 235 7.87 8.51 7.37
CA MET A 235 8.57 7.24 7.14
C MET A 235 7.72 6.11 7.70
N LEU A 236 7.38 5.13 6.85
CA LEU A 236 6.44 4.06 7.20
C LEU A 236 7.15 2.76 7.56
N GLN A 237 8.14 2.39 6.76
CA GLN A 237 8.91 1.16 6.94
C GLN A 237 10.37 1.42 6.59
N CYS A 238 11.26 0.73 7.30
CA CYS A 238 12.64 0.56 6.88
C CYS A 238 13.08 -0.87 7.20
N ARG A 239 13.86 -1.46 6.31
CA ARG A 239 14.46 -2.78 6.49
C ARG A 239 15.76 -2.87 5.70
N VAL A 240 16.59 -3.85 6.02
CA VAL A 240 17.76 -4.16 5.20
C VAL A 240 17.29 -4.50 3.79
N GLY A 241 17.79 -3.76 2.79
CA GLY A 241 17.33 -3.91 1.41
C GLY A 241 17.81 -5.22 0.80
N LYS A 242 16.92 -5.99 0.18
CA LYS A 242 17.33 -7.13 -0.67
C LYS A 242 18.07 -6.57 -1.89
N ARG A 243 19.09 -7.30 -2.34
CA ARG A 243 20.02 -6.84 -3.39
C ARG A 243 20.65 -8.00 -4.13
N THR A 244 21.22 -7.73 -5.29
CA THR A 244 22.00 -8.73 -6.05
C THR A 244 23.31 -9.05 -5.33
N ALA A 245 23.91 -10.20 -5.65
CA ALA A 245 25.23 -10.56 -5.10
C ALA A 245 26.30 -9.51 -5.46
N PHE A 246 26.24 -8.95 -6.67
CA PHE A 246 27.13 -7.88 -7.11
C PHE A 246 26.97 -6.62 -6.26
N ALA A 247 25.74 -6.16 -6.06
CA ALA A 247 25.44 -5.01 -5.22
C ALA A 247 25.88 -5.23 -3.76
N ALA A 248 25.69 -6.44 -3.22
CA ALA A 248 26.11 -6.77 -1.86
C ALA A 248 27.62 -6.57 -1.65
N ILE A 249 28.45 -7.07 -2.57
CA ILE A 249 29.92 -6.92 -2.49
C ILE A 249 30.31 -5.45 -2.61
N LYS A 250 29.78 -4.73 -3.61
CA LYS A 250 30.09 -3.31 -3.82
C LYS A 250 29.74 -2.46 -2.59
N ILE A 251 28.53 -2.62 -2.06
CA ILE A 251 28.04 -1.88 -0.89
C ILE A 251 28.90 -2.20 0.34
N ALA A 252 29.20 -3.48 0.57
CA ALA A 252 30.03 -3.86 1.71
C ALA A 252 31.42 -3.22 1.63
N VAL A 253 32.07 -3.22 0.46
CA VAL A 253 33.38 -2.58 0.26
C VAL A 253 33.31 -1.07 0.48
N ASP A 254 32.28 -0.41 -0.07
CA ASP A 254 32.12 1.05 0.08
C ASP A 254 31.87 1.50 1.53
N MET A 255 31.23 0.65 2.35
CA MET A 255 30.86 0.98 3.74
C MET A 255 31.93 0.61 4.79
N VAL A 256 33.08 0.06 4.37
CA VAL A 256 34.21 -0.26 5.28
C VAL A 256 35.01 1.00 5.67
N GLY A 257 34.89 2.10 4.91
CA GLY A 257 35.50 3.40 5.22
C GLY A 257 34.67 4.27 6.15
#